data_AF-A0A7S1I5Q4-F1
#
_entry.id   AF-A0A7S1I5Q4-F1
#
_cell.length_a   1.000
_cell.length_b   1.000
_cell.length_c   1.000
_cell.angle_alpha   90.00
_cell.angle_beta   90.00
_cell.angle_gamma   90.00
#
_symmetry.space_group_name_H-M   'P 1'
#
loop_
_entity.id
_entity.type
_entity.pdbx_description
1 polymer ?
#
loop_
_entity_poly.entity_id
_entity_poly.type
_entity_poly.pdbx_seq_one_letter_code
_entity_poly.pdbx_strand_id
1 'polypeptide(L)'
;HTVPLAEREAVFDQLLQDTGLHPSTDWKAALKVLVKDARYTALKDPRQRQAAFERDCADNQQTVAAEEIRRLEEDYRQMMAEMYKAGLLSHLTTWEVFVQQAESHAAYTALRGTGPARTVDLFDEAVQRLCTTYEQALATLRPLWGARAGEWDRG
;
A
#
# COMPACT_ATOMS: atom_id res chain seq x y z
N HIS A 1 -34.42 -31.48 4.59
CA HIS A 1 -33.91 -30.33 3.83
C HIS A 1 -32.42 -30.50 3.65
N THR A 2 -31.94 -30.60 2.41
CA THR A 2 -30.50 -30.65 2.11
C THR A 2 -30.05 -29.21 1.89
N VAL A 3 -29.08 -28.76 2.69
CA VAL A 3 -28.48 -27.42 2.54
C VAL A 3 -27.90 -27.30 1.13
N PRO A 4 -28.17 -26.21 0.39
CA PRO A 4 -27.60 -25.96 -0.93
C PRO A 4 -26.07 -26.05 -0.94
N LEU A 5 -25.46 -26.33 -2.10
CA LEU A 5 -23.99 -26.39 -2.21
C LEU A 5 -23.36 -25.04 -1.85
N ALA A 6 -23.91 -23.94 -2.35
CA ALA A 6 -23.41 -22.58 -2.11
C ALA A 6 -23.35 -22.22 -0.61
N GLU A 7 -24.38 -22.59 0.16
CA GLU A 7 -24.37 -22.36 1.62
C GLU A 7 -23.32 -23.21 2.34
N ARG A 8 -23.07 -24.44 1.87
CA ARG A 8 -22.02 -25.31 2.43
C ARG A 8 -20.61 -24.83 2.08
N GLU A 9 -20.44 -24.27 0.88
CA GLU A 9 -19.20 -23.61 0.46
C GLU A 9 -18.93 -22.38 1.33
N ALA A 10 -19.93 -21.51 1.53
CA ALA A 10 -19.79 -20.33 2.37
C ALA A 10 -19.38 -20.67 3.83
N VAL A 11 -19.94 -21.75 4.41
CA VAL A 11 -19.53 -22.21 5.75
C VAL A 11 -18.07 -22.67 5.79
N PHE A 12 -17.61 -23.32 4.72
CA PHE A 12 -16.22 -23.75 4.61
C PHE A 12 -15.28 -22.56 4.36
N ASP A 13 -15.68 -21.60 3.54
CA ASP A 13 -14.93 -20.35 3.32
C ASP A 13 -14.77 -19.55 4.62
N GLN A 14 -15.83 -19.46 5.43
CA GLN A 14 -15.74 -18.82 6.75
C GLN A 14 -14.78 -19.57 7.69
N LEU A 15 -14.73 -20.90 7.62
CA LEU A 15 -13.75 -21.68 8.37
C LEU A 15 -12.31 -21.33 7.94
N LEU A 16 -12.05 -21.20 6.64
CA LEU A 16 -10.73 -20.82 6.13
C LEU A 16 -10.31 -19.44 6.63
N GLN A 17 -11.21 -18.46 6.54
CA GLN A 17 -11.00 -17.10 7.03
C GLN A 17 -10.74 -17.05 8.54
N ASP A 18 -11.56 -17.75 9.34
CA ASP A 18 -11.41 -17.77 10.81
C ASP A 18 -10.13 -18.47 11.26
N THR A 19 -9.65 -19.45 10.47
CA THR A 19 -8.40 -20.16 10.78
C THR A 19 -7.18 -19.27 10.50
N GLY A 20 -7.31 -18.29 9.62
CA GLY A 20 -6.23 -17.36 9.28
C GLY A 20 -5.00 -18.07 8.70
N LEU A 21 -5.21 -19.09 7.86
CA LEU A 21 -4.11 -19.83 7.26
C LEU A 21 -3.31 -18.92 6.33
N HIS A 22 -1.99 -18.96 6.46
CA HIS A 22 -1.15 -18.18 5.55
C HIS A 22 -1.32 -18.70 4.12
N PRO A 23 -1.36 -17.84 3.09
CA PRO A 23 -1.66 -18.27 1.73
C PRO A 23 -0.60 -19.18 1.08
N SER A 24 0.58 -19.31 1.69
CA SER A 24 1.61 -20.29 1.30
C SER A 24 1.51 -21.64 2.02
N THR A 25 0.48 -21.84 2.85
CA THR A 25 0.28 -23.08 3.61
C THR A 25 -0.05 -24.23 2.68
N ASP A 26 0.64 -25.36 2.83
CA ASP A 26 0.34 -26.58 2.07
C ASP A 26 -0.99 -27.21 2.51
N TRP A 27 -1.73 -27.79 1.56
CA TRP A 27 -3.01 -28.43 1.82
C TRP A 27 -2.96 -29.49 2.94
N LYS A 28 -1.90 -30.30 3.02
CA LYS A 28 -1.76 -31.31 4.08
C LYS A 28 -1.54 -30.70 5.45
N ALA A 29 -0.86 -29.55 5.53
CA ALA A 29 -0.69 -28.81 6.76
C ALA A 29 -2.01 -28.14 7.19
N ALA A 30 -2.70 -27.50 6.25
CA ALA A 30 -4.02 -26.92 6.44
C ALA A 30 -5.02 -27.96 6.97
N LEU A 31 -5.07 -29.15 6.35
CA LEU A 31 -5.94 -30.25 6.76
C LEU A 31 -5.83 -30.63 8.24
N LYS A 32 -4.61 -30.62 8.81
CA LYS A 32 -4.39 -30.94 10.23
C LYS A 32 -5.06 -29.95 11.18
N VAL A 33 -5.26 -28.71 10.73
CA VAL A 33 -5.94 -27.66 11.47
C VAL A 33 -7.44 -27.72 11.18
N LEU A 34 -7.81 -27.74 9.90
CA LEU A 34 -9.21 -27.68 9.45
C LEU A 34 -10.04 -28.85 9.95
N VAL A 35 -9.50 -30.08 9.96
CA VAL A 35 -10.24 -31.29 10.39
C VAL A 35 -10.71 -31.25 11.85
N LYS A 36 -10.13 -30.36 12.67
CA LYS A 36 -10.51 -30.20 14.08
C LYS A 36 -11.82 -29.43 14.25
N ASP A 37 -12.24 -28.69 13.24
CA ASP A 37 -13.47 -27.89 13.27
C ASP A 37 -14.66 -28.67 12.67
N ALA A 38 -15.82 -28.59 13.33
CA ALA A 38 -17.04 -29.26 12.87
C ALA A 38 -17.48 -28.80 11.46
N ARG A 39 -17.19 -27.54 11.10
CA ARG A 39 -17.50 -26.92 9.80
C ARG A 39 -16.73 -27.54 8.64
N TYR A 40 -15.63 -28.25 8.89
CA TYR A 40 -14.88 -28.98 7.86
C TYR A 40 -15.75 -30.01 7.13
N THR A 41 -16.75 -30.56 7.82
CA THR A 41 -17.68 -31.55 7.25
C THR A 41 -18.80 -30.94 6.40
N ALA A 42 -18.89 -29.60 6.30
CA ALA A 42 -19.89 -28.89 5.51
C ALA A 42 -19.82 -29.28 4.02
N LEU A 43 -18.60 -29.28 3.47
CA LEU A 43 -18.32 -29.89 2.17
C LEU A 43 -18.03 -31.37 2.36
N LYS A 44 -18.70 -32.25 1.62
CA LYS A 44 -18.51 -33.71 1.72
C LYS A 44 -17.45 -34.23 0.76
N ASP A 45 -17.33 -33.61 -0.41
CA ASP A 45 -16.37 -34.01 -1.43
C ASP A 45 -14.99 -33.42 -1.11
N PRO A 46 -13.94 -34.25 -0.93
CA PRO A 46 -12.58 -33.77 -0.75
C PRO A 46 -12.08 -32.85 -1.86
N ARG A 47 -12.54 -33.04 -3.11
CA ARG A 47 -12.16 -32.20 -4.25
C ARG A 47 -12.70 -30.78 -4.11
N GLN A 48 -13.94 -30.64 -3.63
CA GLN A 48 -14.55 -29.34 -3.37
C GLN A 48 -13.82 -28.59 -2.24
N ARG A 49 -13.42 -29.31 -1.18
CA ARG A 49 -12.65 -28.71 -0.08
C ARG A 49 -11.30 -28.18 -0.56
N GLN A 50 -10.58 -28.96 -1.36
CA GLN A 50 -9.29 -28.57 -1.89
C GLN A 50 -9.42 -27.38 -2.85
N ALA A 51 -10.40 -27.39 -3.75
CA ALA A 51 -10.65 -26.27 -4.67
C ALA A 51 -11.02 -24.97 -3.93
N ALA A 52 -11.83 -25.05 -2.87
CA ALA A 52 -12.18 -23.90 -2.04
C ALA A 52 -10.94 -23.34 -1.31
N PHE A 53 -10.09 -24.21 -0.77
CA PHE A 53 -8.83 -23.81 -0.13
C PHE A 53 -7.85 -23.18 -1.12
N GLU A 54 -7.67 -23.75 -2.31
CA GLU A 54 -6.77 -23.21 -3.33
C GLU A 54 -7.22 -21.82 -3.81
N ARG A 55 -8.55 -21.62 -3.96
CA ARG A 55 -9.13 -20.31 -4.26
C ARG A 55 -8.85 -19.30 -3.14
N ASP A 56 -9.16 -19.65 -1.90
CA ASP A 56 -8.91 -18.77 -0.75
C ASP A 56 -7.42 -18.39 -0.61
N CYS A 57 -6.52 -19.36 -0.78
CA CYS A 57 -5.08 -19.08 -0.84
C CYS A 57 -4.71 -18.14 -1.99
N ALA A 58 -5.24 -18.34 -3.20
CA ALA A 58 -4.94 -17.47 -4.34
C ALA A 58 -5.44 -16.03 -4.11
N ASP A 59 -6.66 -15.89 -3.60
CA ASP A 59 -7.26 -14.58 -3.29
C ASP A 59 -6.46 -13.87 -2.18
N ASN A 60 -6.13 -14.58 -1.10
CA ASN A 60 -5.38 -14.03 0.02
C ASN A 60 -3.90 -13.74 -0.34
N GLN A 61 -3.28 -14.50 -1.26
CA GLN A 61 -1.94 -14.19 -1.78
C GLN A 61 -1.90 -12.82 -2.47
N GLN A 62 -2.92 -12.51 -3.28
CA GLN A 62 -2.99 -11.22 -3.95
C GLN A 62 -3.19 -10.10 -2.95
N THR A 63 -4.02 -10.30 -1.93
CA THR A 63 -4.23 -9.30 -0.87
C THR A 63 -2.96 -9.04 -0.08
N VAL A 64 -2.25 -10.09 0.36
CA VAL A 64 -1.00 -9.93 1.12
C VAL A 64 0.07 -9.22 0.28
N ALA A 65 0.26 -9.61 -0.98
CA ALA A 65 1.21 -8.94 -1.86
C ALA A 65 0.87 -7.45 -2.09
N ALA A 66 -0.43 -7.13 -2.23
CA ALA A 66 -0.88 -5.75 -2.36
C ALA A 66 -0.66 -4.95 -1.07
N GLU A 67 -0.89 -5.55 0.10
CA GLU A 67 -0.62 -4.93 1.40
C GLU A 67 0.88 -4.70 1.65
N GLU A 68 1.73 -5.65 1.25
CA GLU A 68 3.18 -5.49 1.31
C GLU A 68 3.64 -4.30 0.46
N ILE A 69 3.18 -4.21 -0.79
CA ILE A 69 3.49 -3.05 -1.66
C ILE A 69 2.98 -1.77 -1.01
N ARG A 70 1.74 -1.75 -0.51
CA ARG A 70 1.16 -0.56 0.14
C ARG A 70 1.99 -0.12 1.34
N ARG A 71 2.52 -1.05 2.13
CA ARG A 71 3.41 -0.75 3.25
C ARG A 71 4.74 -0.16 2.77
N LEU A 72 5.35 -0.73 1.74
CA LEU A 72 6.59 -0.20 1.15
C LEU A 72 6.40 1.22 0.61
N GLU A 73 5.25 1.51 0.00
CA GLU A 73 4.92 2.86 -0.44
C GLU A 73 4.75 3.83 0.73
N GLU A 74 4.17 3.39 1.85
CA GLU A 74 4.02 4.24 3.04
C GLU A 74 5.38 4.55 3.67
N ASP A 75 6.23 3.53 3.83
CA ASP A 75 7.61 3.71 4.31
C ASP A 75 8.40 4.67 3.39
N TYR A 76 8.18 4.56 2.08
CA TYR A 76 8.77 5.46 1.09
C TYR A 76 8.26 6.91 1.21
N ARG A 77 6.95 7.11 1.39
CA ARG A 77 6.36 8.44 1.61
C ARG A 77 6.86 9.07 2.91
N GLN A 78 6.98 8.28 3.97
CA GLN A 78 7.52 8.72 5.25
C GLN A 78 8.99 9.17 5.11
N MET A 79 9.81 8.39 4.41
CA MET A 79 11.19 8.76 4.08
C MET A 79 11.25 10.10 3.32
N MET A 80 10.42 10.29 2.28
CA MET A 80 10.37 11.55 1.54
C MET A 80 9.94 12.73 2.42
N ALA A 81 9.00 12.52 3.35
CA ALA A 81 8.57 13.55 4.29
C ALA A 81 9.71 13.97 5.25
N GLU A 82 10.57 13.04 5.65
CA GLU A 82 11.76 13.32 6.45
C GLU A 82 12.82 14.09 5.65
N MET A 83 13.05 13.69 4.39
CA MET A 83 13.94 14.44 3.49
C MET A 83 13.44 15.87 3.26
N TYR A 84 12.13 16.07 3.12
CA TYR A 84 11.53 17.41 3.02
C TYR A 84 11.82 18.25 4.28
N LYS A 85 11.60 17.69 5.47
CA LYS A 85 11.90 18.36 6.75
C LYS A 85 13.38 18.69 6.91
N ALA A 86 14.27 17.85 6.38
CA ALA A 86 15.71 18.08 6.37
C ALA A 86 16.17 19.11 5.31
N GLY A 87 15.26 19.62 4.47
CA GLY A 87 15.59 20.55 3.38
C GLY A 87 16.24 19.88 2.17
N LEU A 88 16.20 18.55 2.11
CA LEU A 88 16.78 17.73 1.06
C LEU A 88 15.81 17.51 -0.12
N LEU A 89 14.50 17.60 0.16
CA LEU A 89 13.43 17.56 -0.83
C LEU A 89 12.67 18.90 -0.83
N SER A 90 12.37 19.42 -2.01
CA SER A 90 11.60 20.65 -2.22
C SER A 90 10.81 20.56 -3.53
N HIS A 91 9.97 21.56 -3.80
CA HIS A 91 9.23 21.69 -5.06
C HIS A 91 10.13 21.86 -6.30
N LEU A 92 11.42 22.17 -6.13
CA LEU A 92 12.40 22.33 -7.21
C LEU A 92 13.35 21.14 -7.35
N THR A 93 13.25 20.15 -6.45
CA THR A 93 14.15 18.99 -6.48
C THR A 93 13.90 18.16 -7.72
N THR A 94 14.95 17.86 -8.48
CA THR A 94 14.87 16.98 -9.65
C THR A 94 14.98 15.50 -9.23
N TRP A 95 14.48 14.60 -10.08
CA TRP A 95 14.59 13.16 -9.84
C TRP A 95 16.04 12.70 -9.63
N GLU A 96 16.99 13.21 -10.43
CA GLU A 96 18.41 12.85 -10.35
C GLU A 96 19.02 13.21 -8.99
N VAL A 97 18.76 14.43 -8.50
CA VAL A 97 19.25 14.89 -7.19
C VAL A 97 18.61 14.10 -6.05
N PHE A 98 17.32 13.79 -6.18
CA PHE A 98 16.61 12.97 -5.21
C PHE A 98 17.21 11.56 -5.11
N VAL A 99 17.42 10.89 -6.25
CA VAL A 99 17.95 9.52 -6.29
C VAL A 99 19.32 9.42 -5.65
N GLN A 100 20.22 10.39 -5.88
CA GLN A 100 21.55 10.40 -5.26
C GLN A 100 21.53 10.33 -3.72
N GLN A 101 20.48 10.86 -3.11
CA GLN A 101 20.29 10.81 -1.67
C GLN A 101 19.47 9.58 -1.26
N ALA A 102 18.39 9.31 -1.99
CA ALA A 102 17.44 8.24 -1.71
C ALA A 102 18.07 6.83 -1.84
N GLU A 103 19.06 6.63 -2.71
CA GLU A 103 19.76 5.34 -2.89
C GLU A 103 20.37 4.78 -1.59
N SER A 104 20.71 5.66 -0.64
CA SER A 104 21.24 5.25 0.67
C SER A 104 20.16 4.72 1.65
N HIS A 105 18.87 4.95 1.35
CA HIS A 105 17.77 4.61 2.23
C HIS A 105 17.15 3.24 1.92
N ALA A 106 16.93 2.43 2.95
CA ALA A 106 16.31 1.11 2.83
C ALA A 106 14.88 1.17 2.26
N ALA A 107 14.10 2.21 2.59
CA ALA A 107 12.73 2.37 2.08
C ALA A 107 12.71 2.59 0.55
N TYR A 108 13.65 3.38 0.02
CA TYR A 108 13.81 3.57 -1.43
C TYR A 108 14.20 2.25 -2.12
N THR A 109 15.22 1.56 -1.61
CA THR A 109 15.71 0.32 -2.26
C THR A 109 14.69 -0.80 -2.22
N ALA A 110 13.92 -0.92 -1.14
CA ALA A 110 12.86 -1.91 -0.99
C ALA A 110 11.72 -1.69 -2.00
N LEU A 111 11.19 -0.46 -2.11
CA LEU A 111 10.13 -0.16 -3.09
C LEU A 111 10.65 -0.22 -4.53
N ARG A 112 11.87 0.24 -4.80
CA ARG A 112 12.49 0.12 -6.12
C ARG A 112 12.65 -1.35 -6.54
N GLY A 113 12.89 -2.25 -5.59
CA GLY A 113 12.98 -3.68 -5.81
C GLY A 113 11.69 -4.32 -6.33
N THR A 114 10.51 -3.75 -6.03
CA THR A 114 9.23 -4.19 -6.60
C THR A 114 8.99 -3.67 -8.02
N GLY A 115 9.79 -2.69 -8.46
CA GLY A 115 9.74 -2.08 -9.78
C GLY A 115 10.06 -0.58 -9.74
N PRO A 116 10.84 -0.04 -10.69
CA PRO A 116 11.31 1.35 -10.62
C PRO A 116 10.21 2.38 -10.89
N ALA A 117 9.21 2.07 -11.72
CA ALA A 117 8.18 3.03 -12.14
C ALA A 117 7.45 3.65 -10.94
N ARG A 118 7.10 2.83 -9.94
CA ARG A 118 6.36 3.28 -8.77
C ARG A 118 7.11 4.31 -7.93
N THR A 119 8.43 4.19 -7.85
CA THR A 119 9.26 5.18 -7.12
C THR A 119 9.26 6.55 -7.78
N VAL A 120 9.18 6.59 -9.12
CA VAL A 120 9.07 7.83 -9.91
C VAL A 120 7.69 8.45 -9.73
N ASP A 121 6.62 7.66 -9.91
CA ASP A 121 5.24 8.15 -9.79
C ASP A 121 5.00 8.82 -8.43
N LEU A 122 5.43 8.17 -7.34
CA LEU A 122 5.27 8.71 -5.99
C LEU A 122 6.12 9.93 -5.70
N PHE A 123 7.29 10.04 -6.34
CA PHE A 123 8.12 11.23 -6.27
C PHE A 123 7.46 12.40 -7.00
N ASP A 124 6.97 12.18 -8.22
CA ASP A 124 6.29 13.20 -9.02
C ASP A 124 5.03 13.71 -8.30
N GLU A 125 4.23 12.79 -7.71
CA GLU A 125 3.09 13.14 -6.85
C GLU A 125 3.52 14.02 -5.66
N ALA A 126 4.63 13.69 -5.02
CA ALA A 126 5.14 14.45 -3.88
C ALA A 126 5.63 15.85 -4.29
N VAL A 127 6.40 15.95 -5.37
CA VAL A 127 6.88 17.24 -5.91
C VAL A 127 5.72 18.10 -6.35
N GLN A 128 4.74 17.54 -7.07
CA GLN A 128 3.54 18.25 -7.49
C GLN A 128 2.77 18.81 -6.28
N ARG A 129 2.61 18.02 -5.22
CA ARG A 129 1.97 18.48 -3.98
C ARG A 129 2.73 19.65 -3.34
N LEU A 130 4.07 19.58 -3.32
CA LEU A 130 4.91 20.67 -2.81
C LEU A 130 4.79 21.92 -3.67
N CYS A 131 4.78 21.80 -5.01
CA CYS A 131 4.54 22.90 -5.94
C CYS A 131 3.20 23.59 -5.64
N THR A 132 2.11 22.82 -5.57
CA THR A 132 0.78 23.35 -5.28
C THR A 132 0.73 24.07 -3.94
N THR A 133 1.35 23.50 -2.90
CA THR A 133 1.39 24.12 -1.56
C THR A 133 2.17 25.44 -1.60
N TYR A 134 3.30 25.46 -2.31
CA TYR A 134 4.10 26.66 -2.49
C TYR A 134 3.35 27.76 -3.25
N GLU A 135 2.67 27.41 -4.35
CA GLU A 135 1.86 28.34 -5.13
C GLU A 135 0.71 28.92 -4.31
N GLN A 136 0.03 28.12 -3.49
CA GLN A 136 -1.02 28.57 -2.58
C GLN A 136 -0.48 29.55 -1.52
N ALA A 137 0.68 29.25 -0.94
CA ALA A 137 1.35 30.14 0.00
C ALA A 137 1.74 31.47 -0.66
N LEU A 138 2.31 31.42 -1.87
CA LEU A 138 2.64 32.62 -2.66
C LEU A 138 1.40 33.44 -3.00
N ALA A 139 0.30 32.80 -3.42
CA ALA A 139 -0.95 33.48 -3.74
C ALA A 139 -1.52 34.24 -2.54
N THR A 140 -1.35 33.69 -1.33
CA THR A 140 -1.77 34.33 -0.07
C THR A 140 -0.90 35.54 0.27
N LEU A 141 0.41 35.46 0.01
CA LEU A 141 1.36 36.53 0.36
C LEU A 141 1.45 37.65 -0.69
N ARG A 142 1.18 37.34 -1.97
CA ARG A 142 1.30 38.27 -3.09
C ARG A 142 0.53 39.59 -2.89
N PRO A 143 -0.72 39.60 -2.38
CA PRO A 143 -1.43 40.84 -2.08
C PRO A 143 -0.78 41.68 -0.98
N LEU A 144 -0.19 41.04 0.04
CA LEU A 144 0.47 41.73 1.16
C LEU A 144 1.75 42.43 0.71
N TRP A 145 2.48 41.84 -0.25
CA TRP A 145 3.65 42.47 -0.86
C TRP A 145 3.29 43.65 -1.77
N GLY A 146 2.18 43.55 -2.52
CA GLY A 146 1.67 44.67 -3.32
C GLY A 146 1.22 45.87 -2.48
N ALA A 147 0.58 45.63 -1.34
CA ALA A 147 0.15 46.67 -0.41
C ALA A 147 1.34 47.39 0.25
N ARG A 148 2.39 46.64 0.64
CA ARG A 148 3.60 47.20 1.25
C ARG A 148 4.48 47.97 0.26
N ALA A 149 4.48 47.62 -1.03
CA ALA A 149 5.19 48.37 -2.06
C ALA A 149 4.60 49.78 -2.27
N GLY A 150 3.27 49.93 -2.18
CA GLY A 150 2.59 51.23 -2.26
C GLY A 150 2.77 52.14 -1.04
N GLU A 151 3.38 51.66 0.06
CA GLU A 151 3.78 52.49 1.21
C GLU A 151 5.13 53.19 1.00
N TRP A 152 6.03 52.63 0.19
CA TRP A 152 7.34 53.25 -0.10
C TRP A 152 7.27 54.39 -1.13
N ASP A 153 6.21 54.46 -1.93
CA ASP A 153 5.97 55.53 -2.93
C ASP A 153 5.28 56.79 -2.35
N ARG A 154 5.02 56.84 -1.03
CA ARG A 154 4.38 57.99 -0.35
C ARG A 154 5.27 58.69 0.68
N GLY A 155 6.59 58.66 0.48
CA GLY A 155 7.59 59.34 1.31
C GLY A 155 8.34 60.41 0.53
#